data_AF-A0A3E0N978-F1
#
_entry.id   AF-A0A3E0N978-F1
#
_cell.length_a   1.000
_cell.length_b   1.000
_cell.length_c   1.000
_cell.angle_alpha   90.00
_cell.angle_beta   90.00
_cell.angle_gamma   90.00
#
_symmetry.space_group_name_H-M   'P 1'
#
loop_
_entity.id
_entity.type
_entity.pdbx_description
1 polymer ?
#
loop_
_entity_poly.entity_id
_entity_poly.type
_entity_poly.pdbx_seq_one_letter_code
_entity_poly.pdbx_strand_id
1 'polypeptide(L)'
;MLPIVTLALLTLSGCNFDPATTVNIEVSGVTASEQSERITEALKGMTDGGGHKMTSSRSGEVLSVRLSPVSDVEAFSKKINFGEVTEVVDRTVKVKYVP
;
A
#
# COMPACT_ATOMS: atom_id res chain seq x y z
N MET A 1 -18.24 -20.98 15.72
CA MET A 1 -18.70 -19.68 15.21
C MET A 1 -17.53 -18.71 15.32
N LEU A 2 -16.83 -18.42 14.21
CA LEU A 2 -15.76 -17.42 14.19
C LEU A 2 -16.38 -16.01 14.14
N PRO A 3 -15.91 -15.04 14.94
CA PRO A 3 -16.31 -13.66 14.76
C PRO A 3 -15.61 -13.10 13.51
N ILE A 4 -16.41 -12.77 12.50
CA ILE A 4 -15.98 -12.01 11.33
C ILE A 4 -15.62 -10.61 11.85
N VAL A 5 -14.32 -10.33 11.93
CA VAL A 5 -13.81 -8.98 12.23
C VAL A 5 -14.07 -8.12 11.00
N THR A 6 -15.18 -7.41 11.02
CA THR A 6 -15.55 -6.40 10.02
C THR A 6 -14.54 -5.26 10.11
N LEU A 7 -13.48 -5.33 9.30
CA LEU A 7 -12.46 -4.29 9.20
C LEU A 7 -13.12 -3.05 8.57
N ALA A 8 -13.37 -2.05 9.41
CA ALA A 8 -13.98 -0.79 9.02
C ALA A 8 -13.13 -0.10 7.94
N LEU A 9 -13.69 -0.03 6.72
CA LEU A 9 -13.19 0.84 5.66
C LEU A 9 -13.29 2.29 6.13
N LEU A 10 -12.16 2.86 6.57
CA LEU A 10 -11.99 4.29 6.79
C LEU A 10 -12.17 5.03 5.45
N THR A 11 -13.39 5.51 5.23
CA THR A 11 -13.79 6.49 4.22
C THR A 11 -13.23 7.86 4.62
N LEU A 12 -11.95 8.09 4.30
CA LEU A 12 -11.36 9.43 4.38
C LEU A 12 -11.70 10.19 3.09
N SER A 13 -12.63 11.13 3.21
CA SER A 13 -12.92 12.19 2.23
C SER A 13 -11.64 12.98 1.91
N GLY A 14 -11.31 13.16 0.62
CA GLY A 14 -10.29 14.14 0.22
C GLY A 14 -9.57 13.93 -1.11
N CYS A 15 -9.69 12.76 -1.74
CA CYS A 15 -9.18 12.53 -3.09
C CYS A 15 -10.08 11.50 -3.75
N ASN A 16 -10.58 11.76 -4.97
CA ASN A 16 -11.28 10.75 -5.77
C ASN A 16 -10.29 9.63 -6.15
N PHE A 17 -10.06 8.71 -5.22
CA PHE A 17 -9.42 7.43 -5.45
C PHE A 17 -10.49 6.48 -5.93
N ASP A 18 -10.34 5.98 -7.14
CA ASP A 18 -11.22 4.94 -7.65
C ASP A 18 -10.85 3.61 -6.96
N PRO A 19 -11.77 3.00 -6.19
CA PRO A 19 -11.47 1.75 -5.48
C PRO A 19 -11.08 0.61 -6.42
N ALA A 20 -11.53 0.62 -7.69
CA ALA A 20 -11.19 -0.41 -8.66
C ALA A 20 -9.73 -0.35 -9.12
N THR A 21 -9.10 0.84 -9.04
CA THR A 21 -7.72 1.08 -9.47
C THR A 21 -6.81 1.56 -8.35
N THR A 22 -7.27 1.53 -7.10
CA THR A 22 -6.47 1.90 -5.93
C THR A 22 -5.97 0.65 -5.23
N VAL A 23 -4.67 0.56 -4.96
CA VAL A 23 -4.06 -0.50 -4.14
C VAL A 23 -3.69 0.08 -2.77
N ASN A 24 -3.93 -0.68 -1.71
CA ASN A 24 -3.45 -0.41 -0.37
C ASN A 24 -2.19 -1.24 -0.12
N ILE A 25 -1.10 -0.61 0.27
CA ILE A 25 0.14 -1.28 0.65
C ILE A 25 0.33 -1.08 2.15
N GLU A 26 0.42 -2.17 2.89
CA GLU A 26 0.73 -2.14 4.32
C GLU A 26 2.13 -2.71 4.53
N VAL A 27 3.07 -1.85 4.90
CA VAL A 27 4.47 -2.23 5.14
C VAL A 27 4.74 -2.25 6.64
N SER A 28 5.07 -3.42 7.17
CA SER A 28 5.43 -3.63 8.57
C SER A 28 6.94 -3.60 8.78
N GLY A 29 7.40 -3.24 9.98
CA GLY A 29 8.83 -3.20 10.35
C GLY A 29 9.53 -1.91 9.94
N VAL A 30 8.78 -0.84 9.65
CA VAL A 30 9.32 0.48 9.29
C VAL A 30 9.54 1.28 10.57
N THR A 31 10.80 1.34 11.03
CA THR A 31 11.18 1.99 12.29
C THR A 31 11.74 3.39 12.10
N ALA A 32 12.30 3.71 10.92
CA ALA A 32 12.85 5.01 10.61
C ALA A 32 12.04 5.78 9.55
N SER A 33 11.99 7.10 9.67
CA SER A 33 11.30 7.96 8.67
C SER A 33 11.97 7.88 7.30
N GLU A 34 13.29 7.74 7.26
CA GLU A 34 14.03 7.56 6.00
C GLU A 34 13.59 6.29 5.25
N GLN A 35 13.28 5.20 5.96
CA GLN A 35 12.75 3.99 5.34
C GLN A 35 11.38 4.26 4.70
N SER A 36 10.51 4.98 5.40
CA SER A 36 9.19 5.33 4.86
C SER A 36 9.27 6.22 3.63
N GLU A 37 10.22 7.16 3.58
CA GLU A 37 10.46 7.99 2.41
C GLU A 37 10.95 7.16 1.23
N ARG A 38 11.93 6.26 1.44
CA ARG A 38 12.44 5.36 0.40
C ARG A 38 11.34 4.46 -0.18
N ILE A 39 10.50 3.88 0.67
CA ILE A 39 9.35 3.06 0.24
C ILE A 39 8.37 3.91 -0.58
N THR A 40 8.05 5.10 -0.10
CA THR A 40 7.10 6.01 -0.74
C THR A 40 7.61 6.46 -2.11
N GLU A 41 8.90 6.79 -2.24
CA GLU A 41 9.52 7.11 -3.53
C GLU A 41 9.53 5.90 -4.49
N ALA A 42 9.84 4.70 -4.01
CA ALA A 42 9.80 3.49 -4.82
C ALA A 42 8.40 3.25 -5.40
N LEU A 43 7.35 3.50 -4.60
CA LEU A 43 5.95 3.30 -4.99
C LEU A 43 5.45 4.31 -6.02
N LYS A 44 5.92 5.56 -6.02
CA LYS A 44 5.52 6.58 -7.00
C LYS A 44 5.74 6.15 -8.45
N GLY A 45 6.83 5.41 -8.70
CA GLY A 45 7.20 4.92 -10.03
C GLY A 45 6.43 3.67 -10.49
N MET A 46 5.58 3.10 -9.65
CA MET A 46 4.92 1.81 -9.91
C MET A 46 3.48 1.92 -10.42
N THR A 47 2.95 3.13 -10.61
CA THR A 47 1.60 3.36 -11.16
C THR A 47 1.51 3.18 -12.66
N ASP A 48 0.32 2.87 -13.15
CA ASP A 48 0.05 2.79 -14.58
C ASP A 48 -0.23 4.19 -15.17
N GLY A 49 0.51 4.58 -16.20
CA GLY A 49 0.24 5.81 -16.97
C GLY A 49 0.90 7.09 -16.45
N GLY A 50 0.42 8.24 -16.93
CA GLY A 50 1.11 9.54 -16.78
C GLY A 50 0.80 10.32 -15.50
N GLY A 51 -0.13 9.86 -14.67
CA GLY A 51 -0.50 10.53 -13.41
C GLY A 51 -0.68 9.55 -12.27
N HIS A 52 -0.15 9.88 -11.09
CA HIS A 52 -0.26 9.09 -9.88
C HIS A 52 -0.92 9.87 -8.74
N LYS A 53 -1.79 9.20 -8.01
CA LYS A 53 -2.34 9.64 -6.72
C LYS A 53 -1.75 8.73 -5.65
N MET A 54 -1.13 9.33 -4.66
CA MET A 54 -0.55 8.59 -3.55
C MET A 54 -0.81 9.31 -2.23
N THR A 55 -1.14 8.53 -1.20
CA THR A 55 -1.16 9.01 0.18
C THR A 55 -0.51 7.97 1.07
N SER A 56 0.26 8.43 2.05
CA SER A 56 0.95 7.58 3.02
C SER A 56 0.60 8.03 4.43
N SER A 57 0.33 7.07 5.31
CA SER A 57 0.16 7.30 6.74
C SER A 57 0.99 6.29 7.51
N ARG A 58 1.58 6.72 8.62
CA ARG A 58 2.37 5.85 9.50
C ARG A 58 1.69 5.75 10.85
N SER A 59 1.59 4.53 11.36
CA SER A 59 1.10 4.23 12.70
C SER A 59 2.06 3.25 13.37
N GLY A 60 2.88 3.76 14.30
CA GLY A 60 3.97 2.99 14.91
C GLY A 60 4.97 2.47 13.86
N GLU A 61 5.13 1.15 13.81
CA GLU A 61 6.04 0.44 12.90
C GLU A 61 5.37 0.01 11.57
N VAL A 62 4.13 0.44 11.35
CA VAL A 62 3.37 0.14 10.13
C VAL A 62 3.22 1.40 9.29
N LEU A 63 3.60 1.30 8.02
CA LEU A 63 3.38 2.30 6.98
C LEU A 63 2.26 1.82 6.05
N SER A 64 1.17 2.56 6.00
CA SER A 64 0.07 2.34 5.06
C SER A 64 0.18 3.33 3.90
N VAL A 65 0.21 2.83 2.68
CA VAL A 65 0.25 3.64 1.46
C VAL A 65 -0.93 3.29 0.58
N ARG A 66 -1.66 4.28 0.08
CA ARG A 66 -2.64 4.09 -1.00
C ARG A 66 -2.06 4.65 -2.28
N LEU A 67 -2.08 3.84 -3.33
CA LEU A 67 -1.52 4.19 -4.63
C LEU A 67 -2.55 3.94 -5.74
N SER A 68 -2.69 4.88 -6.66
CA SER A 68 -3.58 4.80 -7.82
C SER A 68 -3.00 5.59 -9.00
N PRO A 69 -3.22 5.16 -10.25
CA PRO A 69 -3.89 3.93 -10.64
C PRO A 69 -2.95 2.72 -10.67
N VAL A 70 -3.47 1.57 -10.26
CA VAL A 70 -2.84 0.25 -10.40
C VAL A 70 -3.90 -0.71 -10.94
N SER A 71 -3.73 -1.18 -12.17
CA SER A 71 -4.73 -2.00 -12.86
C SER A 71 -4.67 -3.45 -12.41
N ASP A 72 -3.46 -3.97 -12.26
CA ASP A 72 -3.19 -5.36 -11.87
C ASP A 72 -2.41 -5.39 -10.56
N VAL A 73 -3.09 -5.82 -9.48
CA VAL A 73 -2.48 -5.86 -8.14
C VAL A 73 -1.45 -6.97 -8.00
N GLU A 74 -1.61 -8.09 -8.72
CA GLU A 74 -0.67 -9.20 -8.67
C GLU A 74 0.62 -8.82 -9.38
N ALA A 75 0.52 -8.23 -10.57
CA ALA A 75 1.68 -7.69 -11.27
C ALA A 75 2.38 -6.59 -10.46
N PHE A 76 1.60 -5.73 -9.78
CA PHE A 76 2.15 -4.73 -8.88
C PHE A 76 2.91 -5.35 -7.70
N SER A 77 2.34 -6.36 -7.03
CA SER A 77 2.98 -7.03 -5.89
C SER A 77 4.34 -7.63 -6.25
N LYS A 78 4.49 -8.15 -7.48
CA LYS A 78 5.74 -8.72 -8.00
C LYS A 78 6.83 -7.67 -8.28
N LYS A 79 6.47 -6.38 -8.37
CA LYS A 79 7.42 -5.27 -8.56
C LYS A 79 8.02 -4.78 -7.23
N ILE A 80 7.44 -5.17 -6.10
CA ILE A 80 7.91 -4.75 -4.78
C ILE A 80 9.29 -5.36 -4.51
N ASN A 81 10.27 -4.50 -4.24
CA ASN A 81 11.68 -4.89 -4.06
C ASN A 81 12.30 -4.40 -2.73
N PHE A 82 11.53 -3.69 -1.91
CA PHE A 82 11.95 -3.16 -0.61
C PHE A 82 11.54 -4.05 0.57
N GLY A 83 10.99 -5.23 0.30
CA GLY A 83 10.51 -6.15 1.31
C GLY A 83 9.91 -7.42 0.72
N GLU A 84 9.47 -8.30 1.61
CA GLU A 84 8.81 -9.55 1.27
C GLU A 84 7.29 -9.35 1.28
N VAL A 85 6.63 -9.65 0.16
CA VAL A 85 5.15 -9.68 0.10
C VAL A 85 4.67 -10.90 0.88
N THR A 86 4.00 -10.66 2.00
CA THR A 86 3.50 -11.73 2.88
C THR A 86 2.08 -12.13 2.54
N GLU A 87 1.29 -11.21 1.99
CA GLU A 87 -0.13 -11.44 1.70
C GLU A 87 -0.62 -10.49 0.62
N VAL A 88 -1.50 -10.98 -0.26
CA VAL A 88 -2.28 -10.16 -1.19
C VAL A 88 -3.74 -10.57 -1.03
N VAL A 89 -4.59 -9.65 -0.54
CA VAL A 89 -6.03 -9.87 -0.37
C VAL A 89 -6.77 -8.72 -1.02
N ASP A 90 -7.65 -9.04 -1.97
CA ASP A 90 -8.36 -8.09 -2.82
C ASP A 90 -7.38 -7.12 -3.50
N ARG A 91 -7.30 -5.90 -2.98
CA ARG A 91 -6.40 -4.84 -3.46
C ARG A 91 -5.50 -4.33 -2.35
N THR A 92 -5.25 -5.16 -1.34
CA THR A 92 -4.36 -4.89 -0.21
C THR A 92 -3.17 -5.81 -0.28
N VAL A 93 -1.97 -5.22 -0.35
CA VAL A 93 -0.69 -5.93 -0.38
C VAL A 93 0.02 -5.70 0.94
N LYS A 94 0.23 -6.76 1.70
CA LYS A 94 1.01 -6.72 2.94
C LYS A 94 2.46 -7.06 2.65
N VAL A 95 3.35 -6.24 3.19
CA VAL A 95 4.78 -6.35 2.99
C VAL A 95 5.48 -6.32 4.34
N LYS A 96 6.46 -7.18 4.53
CA LYS A 96 7.41 -7.08 5.62
C LYS A 96 8.66 -6.38 5.10
N TYR A 97 8.98 -5.22 5.66
CA TYR A 97 10.17 -4.47 5.27
C TYR A 97 11.43 -5.30 5.54
N VAL A 98 12.34 -5.34 4.57
CA VAL A 98 13.66 -5.96 4.70
C VAL A 98 14.68 -4.83 4.57
N PRO A 99 15.51 -4.58 5.61
CA PRO A 99 16.52 -3.51 5.60
C PRO A 99 17.57 -3.63 4.50
#